data_AF-A0A547LE47-F1
#
_entry.id   AF-A0A547LE47-F1
#
_cell.length_a   1.000
_cell.length_b   1.000
_cell.length_c   1.000
_cell.angle_alpha   90.00
_cell.angle_beta   90.00
_cell.angle_gamma   90.00
#
_symmetry.space_group_name_H-M   'P 1'
#
loop_
_entity.id
_entity.type
_entity.pdbx_description
1 polymer ?
#
loop_
_entity_poly.entity_id
_entity_poly.type
_entity_poly.pdbx_seq_one_letter_code
_entity_poly.pdbx_strand_id
1 'polypeptide(L)'
;MSFFVNALGVPLPYSGASSHWYSAAGSGPDLYGSSGNDSFYGASGVNVTMHGGTGDDIYYLYAAGNKVAEAAGAGIDTISTWMSYKLPDNVENLVVTNANNYAFGNGLDNIITAKAGHQTLDGGAGNDVLIDGGGGYDTFIVSKGNGSDLIANFAATDTVRLNGYGFMSFDAIHSNMIQSGSNVLLNLGSGEILEFKDTTIDKLQPSQFELPIDKSGMQLSFSDDFNTLNLHNSQGGTWDSNFWWGAPNGSTLSSNNELQWYIDANYAPTSSVHPFSVNNGVLTITAAQAPADIKPLINNYEYTSGILTTHDSFSQTYGYFEIRADLPENAGAWPAFWLLPEDGSWPPELDVVETIGQAPNSLIMTAHSNETGTHTKVTSIVSVSNPAGFHTYGLLWTPDKLVWTYDGVQVAETATPSDMNKPMYMLVDLAVGGLAGTPPDHLATPAEMKIDYVRAYTLDSAPANALNITSSSIGTHSVATHGNSTLHGGSEFGGHA
;
A
#
# COMPACT_ATOMS: atom_id res chain seq x y z
N MET A 1 23.94 24.08 18.57
CA MET A 1 23.24 23.09 17.72
C MET A 1 22.63 23.81 16.53
N SER A 2 22.70 23.22 15.34
CA SER A 2 21.75 23.56 14.27
C SER A 2 20.39 22.98 14.63
N PHE A 3 19.33 23.69 14.31
CA PHE A 3 17.95 23.27 14.55
C PHE A 3 17.09 23.68 13.36
N PHE A 4 15.98 22.98 13.16
CA PHE A 4 14.84 23.47 12.38
C PHE A 4 13.78 24.03 13.32
N VAL A 5 12.90 24.87 12.79
CA VAL A 5 11.72 25.33 13.53
C VAL A 5 10.52 24.67 12.86
N ASN A 6 9.71 23.92 13.61
CA ASN A 6 8.53 23.26 13.06
C ASN A 6 7.37 24.25 12.82
N ALA A 7 6.24 23.75 12.32
CA ALA A 7 5.09 24.58 11.95
C ALA A 7 4.49 25.39 13.13
N LEU A 8 4.73 24.97 14.37
CA LEU A 8 4.27 25.65 15.57
C LEU A 8 5.30 26.63 16.16
N GLY A 9 6.43 26.84 15.49
CA GLY A 9 7.48 27.74 15.97
C GLY A 9 8.39 27.12 17.02
N VAL A 10 8.38 25.79 17.20
CA VAL A 10 9.20 25.07 18.18
C VAL A 10 10.52 24.63 17.54
N PRO A 11 11.69 24.92 18.14
CA PRO A 11 12.97 24.44 17.65
C PRO A 11 13.14 22.92 17.84
N LEU A 12 13.42 22.21 16.75
CA LEU A 12 13.85 20.81 16.73
C LEU A 12 15.36 20.75 16.47
N PRO A 13 16.18 20.30 17.45
CA PRO A 13 17.62 20.21 17.28
C PRO A 13 18.05 18.99 16.46
N TYR A 14 19.18 19.10 15.76
CA TYR A 14 19.93 17.94 15.31
C TYR A 14 20.84 17.41 16.42
N SER A 15 21.20 16.12 16.32
CA SER A 15 22.21 15.50 17.19
C SER A 15 23.50 16.33 17.25
N GLY A 16 24.07 16.47 18.45
CA GLY A 16 25.37 17.08 18.65
C GLY A 16 26.52 16.28 18.02
N ALA A 17 27.68 16.90 17.89
CA ALA A 17 28.84 16.25 17.29
C ALA A 17 29.34 15.06 18.12
N SER A 18 29.57 13.92 17.46
CA SER A 18 30.08 12.73 18.13
C SER A 18 31.50 12.93 18.69
N SER A 19 31.74 12.28 19.82
CA SER A 19 32.97 12.24 20.60
C SER A 19 33.62 10.85 20.61
N HIS A 20 32.86 9.78 20.36
CA HIS A 20 33.38 8.42 20.15
C HIS A 20 32.75 7.74 18.92
N TRP A 21 33.39 6.66 18.46
CA TRP A 21 32.97 5.89 17.28
C TRP A 21 33.05 4.40 17.58
N TYR A 22 31.96 3.68 17.30
CA TYR A 22 31.80 2.26 17.56
C TYR A 22 31.47 1.52 16.27
N SER A 23 32.02 0.32 16.11
CA SER A 23 31.72 -0.57 14.98
C SER A 23 31.12 -1.86 15.49
N ALA A 24 30.03 -2.29 14.87
CA ALA A 24 29.37 -3.56 15.18
C ALA A 24 30.08 -4.80 14.60
N ALA A 25 31.15 -4.61 13.83
CA ALA A 25 31.95 -5.72 13.33
C ALA A 25 32.54 -6.53 14.50
N GLY A 26 31.95 -7.69 14.79
CA GLY A 26 32.36 -8.57 15.89
C GLY A 26 31.88 -8.14 17.28
N SER A 27 30.90 -7.21 17.39
CA SER A 27 30.36 -6.76 18.68
C SER A 27 29.52 -7.82 19.41
N GLY A 28 29.10 -8.87 18.71
CA GLY A 28 28.03 -9.74 19.20
C GLY A 28 26.65 -9.10 19.02
N PRO A 29 25.61 -9.61 19.71
CA PRO A 29 24.23 -9.20 19.47
C PRO A 29 23.90 -7.79 19.98
N ASP A 30 24.70 -7.25 20.90
CA ASP A 30 24.50 -5.94 21.52
C ASP A 30 25.80 -5.12 21.48
N LEU A 31 25.68 -3.83 21.18
CA LEU A 31 26.77 -2.87 21.17
C LEU A 31 26.37 -1.64 21.99
N TYR A 32 27.10 -1.38 23.07
CA TYR A 32 26.81 -0.29 24.01
C TYR A 32 27.80 0.86 23.84
N GLY A 33 27.28 2.08 23.80
CA GLY A 33 28.02 3.34 23.77
C GLY A 33 28.45 3.82 25.15
N SER A 34 28.72 5.12 25.20
CA SER A 34 29.14 5.87 26.37
C SER A 34 27.97 6.69 26.93
N SER A 35 28.25 7.69 27.77
CA SER A 35 27.23 8.67 28.20
C SER A 35 27.32 9.98 27.40
N GLY A 36 28.22 10.04 26.41
CA GLY A 36 28.42 11.19 25.53
C GLY A 36 27.96 10.87 24.12
N ASN A 37 28.02 11.87 23.25
CA ASN A 37 27.58 11.75 21.87
C ASN A 37 28.48 10.76 21.11
N ASP A 38 27.90 9.75 20.51
CA ASP A 38 28.60 8.64 19.89
C ASP A 38 28.15 8.43 18.44
N SER A 39 28.99 7.79 17.64
CA SER A 39 28.68 7.37 16.28
C SER A 39 28.79 5.85 16.19
N PHE A 40 27.72 5.17 15.80
CA PHE A 40 27.68 3.72 15.64
C PHE A 40 27.62 3.32 14.17
N TYR A 41 28.44 2.34 13.78
CA TYR A 41 28.42 1.74 12.44
C TYR A 41 27.96 0.28 12.53
N GLY A 42 26.73 -0.01 12.08
CA GLY A 42 26.06 -1.29 12.27
C GLY A 42 26.62 -2.49 11.49
N ALA A 43 27.49 -2.25 10.51
CA ALA A 43 28.12 -3.25 9.62
C ALA A 43 27.14 -4.14 8.80
N SER A 44 27.51 -4.47 7.56
CA SER A 44 26.71 -5.37 6.72
C SER A 44 26.80 -6.82 7.21
N GLY A 45 25.69 -7.55 7.13
CA GLY A 45 25.63 -8.97 7.52
C GLY A 45 25.72 -9.24 9.03
N VAL A 46 25.66 -8.20 9.86
CA VAL A 46 25.66 -8.32 11.33
C VAL A 46 24.24 -8.07 11.85
N ASN A 47 23.77 -8.95 12.74
CA ASN A 47 22.58 -8.69 13.54
C ASN A 47 23.02 -8.09 14.89
N VAL A 48 22.68 -6.84 15.14
CA VAL A 48 23.12 -6.09 16.33
C VAL A 48 22.04 -5.13 16.79
N THR A 49 21.91 -4.95 18.09
CA THR A 49 21.17 -3.83 18.71
C THR A 49 22.17 -2.85 19.29
N MET A 50 22.11 -1.59 18.87
CA MET A 50 23.00 -0.52 19.31
C MET A 50 22.28 0.34 20.35
N HIS A 51 22.94 0.58 21.48
CA HIS A 51 22.42 1.31 22.64
C HIS A 51 23.36 2.48 22.94
N GLY A 52 22.89 3.71 22.78
CA GLY A 52 23.72 4.92 22.69
C GLY A 52 24.14 5.45 24.03
N GLY A 53 23.17 5.64 24.91
CA GLY A 53 23.42 6.01 26.30
C GLY A 53 22.59 7.19 26.72
N THR A 54 23.24 8.33 27.02
CA THR A 54 22.57 9.58 27.41
C THR A 54 23.06 10.79 26.59
N GLY A 55 23.79 10.52 25.50
CA GLY A 55 24.33 11.53 24.61
C GLY A 55 23.46 11.69 23.36
N ASP A 56 23.83 12.65 22.51
CA ASP A 56 23.23 12.72 21.18
C ASP A 56 23.98 11.76 20.24
N ASP A 57 23.35 10.66 19.85
CA ASP A 57 23.99 9.56 19.14
C ASP A 57 23.59 9.51 17.66
N ILE A 58 24.51 9.04 16.82
CA ILE A 58 24.31 8.88 15.38
C ILE A 58 24.50 7.41 15.00
N TYR A 59 23.45 6.80 14.47
CA TYR A 59 23.40 5.40 14.09
C TYR A 59 23.41 5.23 12.57
N TYR A 60 24.49 4.64 12.04
CA TYR A 60 24.58 4.27 10.63
C TYR A 60 24.19 2.81 10.43
N LEU A 61 23.00 2.58 9.87
CA LEU A 61 22.47 1.24 9.64
C LEU A 61 22.80 0.77 8.22
N TYR A 62 23.51 -0.36 8.11
CA TYR A 62 23.95 -0.93 6.84
C TYR A 62 23.26 -2.25 6.48
N ALA A 63 22.41 -2.79 7.34
CA ALA A 63 21.60 -3.97 7.09
C ALA A 63 20.30 -3.94 7.91
N ALA A 64 19.26 -4.64 7.45
CA ALA A 64 17.98 -4.78 8.17
C ALA A 64 18.13 -5.44 9.56
N GLY A 65 19.23 -6.17 9.78
CA GLY A 65 19.58 -6.74 11.08
C GLY A 65 20.19 -5.75 12.09
N ASN A 66 20.51 -4.52 11.67
CA ASN A 66 20.99 -3.47 12.56
C ASN A 66 19.80 -2.74 13.18
N LYS A 67 19.73 -2.72 14.50
CA LYS A 67 18.65 -2.11 15.28
C LYS A 67 19.21 -1.08 16.25
N VAL A 68 18.35 -0.16 16.68
CA VAL A 68 18.65 0.89 17.67
C VAL A 68 17.66 0.77 18.82
N ALA A 69 18.15 0.95 20.04
CA ALA A 69 17.33 1.02 21.24
C ALA A 69 17.78 2.20 22.11
N GLU A 70 16.91 3.21 22.20
CA GLU A 70 17.14 4.42 22.99
C GLU A 70 16.18 4.55 24.16
N ALA A 71 16.65 5.21 25.22
CA ALA A 71 15.85 5.50 26.40
C ALA A 71 15.14 6.85 26.27
N ALA A 72 13.96 6.98 26.85
CA ALA A 72 13.21 8.25 26.81
C ALA A 72 14.03 9.40 27.43
N GLY A 73 14.20 10.49 26.67
CA GLY A 73 14.92 11.69 27.11
C GLY A 73 16.43 11.50 27.24
N ALA A 74 16.99 10.54 26.51
CA ALA A 74 18.40 10.19 26.56
C ALA A 74 19.30 10.99 25.61
N GLY A 75 18.79 12.01 24.93
CA GLY A 75 19.58 12.77 23.97
C GLY A 75 18.71 13.21 22.82
N ILE A 76 19.37 13.67 21.76
CA ILE A 76 18.78 13.88 20.45
C ILE A 76 19.49 12.96 19.47
N ASP A 77 18.82 11.93 19.02
CA ASP A 77 19.44 10.83 18.28
C ASP A 77 19.09 10.88 16.80
N THR A 78 20.02 10.42 15.96
CA THR A 78 19.84 10.36 14.50
C THR A 78 20.10 8.96 14.00
N ILE A 79 19.14 8.40 13.26
CA ILE A 79 19.36 7.23 12.43
C ILE A 79 19.64 7.67 10.99
N SER A 80 20.73 7.16 10.41
CA SER A 80 21.04 7.30 9.00
C SER A 80 21.09 5.93 8.34
N THR A 81 20.32 5.75 7.28
CA THR A 81 20.29 4.50 6.53
C THR A 81 20.01 4.70 5.04
N TRP A 82 20.29 3.66 4.25
CA TRP A 82 20.07 3.64 2.81
C TRP A 82 18.80 2.87 2.41
N MET A 83 18.17 2.18 3.35
CA MET A 83 16.93 1.41 3.15
C MET A 83 15.74 2.18 3.70
N SER A 84 14.54 1.76 3.32
CA SER A 84 13.32 2.20 3.97
C SER A 84 13.37 1.97 5.48
N TYR A 85 12.89 2.94 6.26
CA TYR A 85 13.00 2.88 7.71
C TYR A 85 11.88 3.62 8.44
N LYS A 86 11.45 3.06 9.57
CA LYS A 86 10.58 3.70 10.55
C LYS A 86 11.37 3.87 11.85
N LEU A 87 11.37 5.07 12.41
CA LEU A 87 12.04 5.33 13.68
C LEU A 87 11.46 4.44 14.79
N PRO A 88 12.31 3.80 15.61
CA PRO A 88 11.86 3.24 16.88
C PRO A 88 11.47 4.36 17.84
N ASP A 89 10.86 4.01 18.97
CA ASP A 89 10.59 4.97 20.04
C ASP A 89 11.89 5.65 20.52
N ASN A 90 11.77 6.89 21.00
CA ASN A 90 12.85 7.68 21.62
C ASN A 90 14.02 8.04 20.68
N VAL A 91 13.81 8.06 19.37
CA VAL A 91 14.80 8.60 18.41
C VAL A 91 14.18 9.77 17.66
N GLU A 92 14.88 10.89 17.56
CA GLU A 92 14.30 12.15 17.09
C GLU A 92 14.51 12.41 15.59
N ASN A 93 15.55 11.85 14.97
CA ASN A 93 15.91 12.24 13.60
C ASN A 93 16.16 11.04 12.69
N LEU A 94 15.72 11.15 11.43
CA LEU A 94 15.91 10.14 10.39
C LEU A 94 16.51 10.73 9.13
N VAL A 95 17.52 10.05 8.57
CA VAL A 95 18.07 10.34 7.24
C VAL A 95 18.03 9.08 6.39
N VAL A 96 17.25 9.08 5.31
CA VAL A 96 17.19 8.00 4.31
C VAL A 96 17.89 8.43 3.03
N THR A 97 18.89 7.66 2.58
CA THR A 97 19.81 8.12 1.53
C THR A 97 19.57 7.59 0.13
N ASN A 98 18.88 6.45 -0.05
CA ASN A 98 18.56 5.95 -1.39
C ASN A 98 17.13 6.31 -1.81
N ALA A 99 16.93 6.33 -3.13
CA ALA A 99 15.65 6.47 -3.82
C ALA A 99 14.71 5.28 -3.59
N ASN A 100 13.42 5.50 -3.86
CA ASN A 100 12.33 4.52 -3.82
C ASN A 100 12.17 3.87 -2.43
N ASN A 101 12.37 4.67 -1.39
CA ASN A 101 12.27 4.24 0.01
C ASN A 101 11.24 5.07 0.76
N TYR A 102 10.82 4.55 1.90
CA TYR A 102 10.08 5.34 2.88
C TYR A 102 10.94 5.81 4.05
N ALA A 103 10.58 6.95 4.63
CA ALA A 103 11.19 7.52 5.81
C ALA A 103 10.08 7.94 6.80
N PHE A 104 9.84 7.10 7.81
CA PHE A 104 8.77 7.31 8.78
C PHE A 104 9.29 7.65 10.17
N GLY A 105 8.62 8.60 10.81
CA GLY A 105 8.87 8.96 12.19
C GLY A 105 8.16 8.07 13.20
N ASN A 106 8.07 8.57 14.43
CA ASN A 106 7.47 7.90 15.59
C ASN A 106 6.40 8.77 16.24
N GLY A 107 6.33 8.82 17.57
CA GLY A 107 5.37 9.63 18.32
C GLY A 107 5.94 10.94 18.89
N LEU A 108 7.13 11.33 18.45
CA LEU A 108 7.86 12.54 18.85
C LEU A 108 7.89 13.55 17.69
N ASP A 109 8.24 14.80 17.99
CA ASP A 109 8.55 15.78 16.96
C ASP A 109 9.90 15.43 16.29
N ASN A 110 9.85 14.96 15.04
CA ASN A 110 11.00 14.43 14.30
C ASN A 110 11.52 15.39 13.22
N ILE A 111 12.82 15.30 12.93
CA ILE A 111 13.40 15.81 11.67
C ILE A 111 13.67 14.64 10.74
N ILE A 112 12.96 14.58 9.63
CA ILE A 112 13.09 13.52 8.63
C ILE A 112 13.63 14.10 7.33
N THR A 113 14.77 13.57 6.88
CA THR A 113 15.37 13.96 5.60
C THR A 113 15.44 12.76 4.66
N ALA A 114 14.71 12.81 3.55
CA ALA A 114 14.94 11.94 2.41
C ALA A 114 15.99 12.59 1.49
N LYS A 115 16.97 11.85 0.98
CA LYS A 115 17.91 12.36 -0.05
C LYS A 115 17.35 12.11 -1.46
N ALA A 116 18.07 12.51 -2.49
CA ALA A 116 17.65 12.39 -3.89
C ALA A 116 17.02 11.02 -4.25
N GLY A 117 15.89 11.07 -4.95
CA GLY A 117 15.09 9.89 -5.28
C GLY A 117 13.60 10.18 -5.25
N HIS A 118 12.77 9.14 -5.39
CA HIS A 118 11.35 9.25 -5.06
C HIS A 118 11.16 8.62 -3.69
N GLN A 119 10.68 9.36 -2.71
CA GLN A 119 10.50 8.88 -1.35
C GLN A 119 9.09 9.17 -0.82
N THR A 120 8.67 8.34 0.12
CA THR A 120 7.47 8.59 0.91
C THR A 120 7.88 8.99 2.32
N LEU A 121 7.51 10.21 2.73
CA LEU A 121 7.80 10.75 4.06
C LEU A 121 6.50 10.82 4.87
N ASP A 122 6.56 10.35 6.11
CA ASP A 122 5.46 10.45 7.09
C ASP A 122 6.10 10.77 8.45
N GLY A 123 5.69 11.88 9.07
CA GLY A 123 6.20 12.28 10.38
C GLY A 123 5.81 11.32 11.50
N GLY A 124 4.73 10.56 11.33
CA GLY A 124 4.10 9.87 12.44
C GLY A 124 3.26 10.86 13.24
N ALA A 125 3.27 10.76 14.57
CA ALA A 125 2.60 11.73 15.44
C ALA A 125 3.63 12.68 16.04
N GLY A 126 3.27 13.95 16.22
CA GLY A 126 4.22 15.00 16.57
C GLY A 126 4.01 16.22 15.69
N ASN A 127 4.89 17.20 15.80
CA ASN A 127 4.92 18.37 14.93
C ASN A 127 6.25 18.34 14.18
N ASP A 128 6.22 17.67 13.03
CA ASP A 128 7.43 17.18 12.37
C ASP A 128 8.00 18.18 11.36
N VAL A 129 9.25 17.95 10.98
CA VAL A 129 9.92 18.64 9.87
C VAL A 129 10.34 17.60 8.83
N LEU A 130 9.63 17.59 7.71
CA LEU A 130 9.85 16.72 6.57
C LEU A 130 10.64 17.47 5.50
N ILE A 131 11.81 16.96 5.14
CA ILE A 131 12.76 17.65 4.26
C ILE A 131 13.00 16.81 3.02
N ASP A 132 12.63 17.34 1.84
CA ASP A 132 13.19 16.85 0.58
C ASP A 132 14.65 17.31 0.47
N GLY A 133 15.55 16.34 0.36
CA GLY A 133 16.99 16.51 0.16
C GLY A 133 17.39 16.81 -1.29
N GLY A 134 16.42 16.86 -2.19
CA GLY A 134 16.47 17.37 -3.55
C GLY A 134 16.31 16.29 -4.62
N GLY A 135 15.27 16.45 -5.42
CA GLY A 135 15.12 15.86 -6.75
C GLY A 135 14.42 14.50 -6.74
N GLY A 136 13.44 14.36 -7.63
CA GLY A 136 12.55 13.19 -7.74
C GLY A 136 11.09 13.60 -7.59
N TYR A 137 10.22 12.63 -7.30
CA TYR A 137 8.80 12.87 -7.04
C TYR A 137 8.51 12.30 -5.65
N ASP A 138 8.57 13.16 -4.64
CA ASP A 138 8.35 12.75 -3.26
C ASP A 138 6.87 12.86 -2.88
N THR A 139 6.42 11.96 -2.02
CA THR A 139 5.08 11.98 -1.44
C THR A 139 5.17 12.23 0.05
N PHE A 140 4.59 13.35 0.50
CA PHE A 140 4.46 13.69 1.92
C PHE A 140 3.08 13.27 2.43
N ILE A 141 3.05 12.37 3.40
CA ILE A 141 1.81 11.91 4.03
C ILE A 141 1.57 12.73 5.29
N VAL A 142 0.38 13.34 5.37
CA VAL A 142 -0.07 14.06 6.56
C VAL A 142 -1.43 13.51 6.95
N SER A 143 -1.53 12.97 8.16
CA SER A 143 -2.74 12.30 8.65
C SER A 143 -3.40 13.10 9.77
N LYS A 144 -4.73 13.10 9.79
CA LYS A 144 -5.51 13.79 10.83
C LYS A 144 -5.25 13.21 12.22
N GLY A 145 -5.02 14.08 13.19
CA GLY A 145 -4.75 13.72 14.58
C GLY A 145 -3.28 13.43 14.87
N ASN A 146 -2.41 13.52 13.86
CA ASN A 146 -0.98 13.32 14.03
C ASN A 146 -0.23 14.60 14.38
N GLY A 147 -0.84 15.78 14.29
CA GLY A 147 -0.21 17.05 14.67
C GLY A 147 0.01 18.00 13.48
N SER A 148 0.97 18.90 13.61
CA SER A 148 1.21 19.99 12.65
C SER A 148 2.62 19.97 12.09
N ASP A 149 2.73 19.69 10.80
CA ASP A 149 4.00 19.41 10.14
C ASP A 149 4.48 20.58 9.27
N LEU A 150 5.79 20.64 9.08
CA LEU A 150 6.45 21.52 8.12
C LEU A 150 7.10 20.68 7.03
N ILE A 151 6.83 21.03 5.76
CA ILE A 151 7.55 20.52 4.60
C ILE A 151 8.56 21.56 4.14
N ALA A 152 9.83 21.18 4.14
CA ALA A 152 10.92 21.96 3.59
C ALA A 152 11.31 21.44 2.20
N ASN A 153 11.60 22.39 1.30
CA ASN A 153 12.02 22.14 -0.09
C ASN A 153 10.98 21.46 -0.99
N PHE A 154 9.68 21.65 -0.72
CA PHE A 154 8.60 21.09 -1.56
C PHE A 154 8.75 21.49 -3.03
N ALA A 155 9.08 20.53 -3.90
CA ALA A 155 9.32 20.73 -5.31
C ALA A 155 8.01 20.66 -6.12
N ALA A 156 8.05 21.19 -7.35
CA ALA A 156 6.88 21.17 -8.25
C ALA A 156 6.43 19.74 -8.65
N THR A 157 7.32 18.77 -8.49
CA THR A 157 7.13 17.34 -8.78
C THR A 157 6.59 16.56 -7.59
N ASP A 158 6.62 17.14 -6.40
CA ASP A 158 6.22 16.46 -5.18
C ASP A 158 4.71 16.52 -4.98
N THR A 159 4.21 15.56 -4.22
CA THR A 159 2.81 15.42 -3.85
C THR A 159 2.63 15.42 -2.35
N VAL A 160 1.46 15.87 -1.89
CA VAL A 160 0.99 15.74 -0.52
C VAL A 160 -0.28 14.90 -0.50
N ARG A 161 -0.29 13.89 0.36
CA ARG A 161 -1.47 13.07 0.66
C ARG A 161 -2.03 13.49 2.01
N LEU A 162 -3.28 13.97 2.00
CA LEU A 162 -3.98 14.45 3.20
C LEU A 162 -5.02 13.43 3.68
N ASN A 163 -4.66 12.63 4.68
CA ASN A 163 -5.50 11.53 5.17
C ASN A 163 -6.46 12.00 6.26
N GLY A 164 -7.76 11.77 6.07
CA GLY A 164 -8.78 11.98 7.12
C GLY A 164 -9.24 13.43 7.32
N TYR A 165 -8.72 14.39 6.57
CA TYR A 165 -9.08 15.82 6.67
C TYR A 165 -10.37 16.21 5.93
N GLY A 166 -10.89 15.34 5.05
CA GLY A 166 -12.15 15.57 4.33
C GLY A 166 -12.06 16.55 3.16
N PHE A 167 -10.85 16.93 2.74
CA PHE A 167 -10.66 17.69 1.50
C PHE A 167 -10.92 16.79 0.29
N MET A 168 -11.89 17.18 -0.55
CA MET A 168 -12.25 16.44 -1.77
C MET A 168 -11.86 17.19 -3.06
N SER A 169 -11.35 18.42 -2.95
CA SER A 169 -10.92 19.22 -4.10
C SER A 169 -9.78 20.16 -3.76
N PHE A 170 -8.98 20.51 -4.78
CA PHE A 170 -7.93 21.51 -4.63
C PHE A 170 -8.50 22.89 -4.29
N ASP A 171 -9.68 23.25 -4.80
CA ASP A 171 -10.34 24.51 -4.44
C ASP A 171 -10.64 24.61 -2.94
N ALA A 172 -11.04 23.48 -2.32
CA ALA A 172 -11.24 23.40 -0.88
C ALA A 172 -9.92 23.56 -0.12
N ILE A 173 -8.84 22.92 -0.58
CA ILE A 173 -7.50 23.07 -0.01
C ILE A 173 -7.01 24.52 -0.14
N HIS A 174 -7.05 25.07 -1.35
CA HIS A 174 -6.59 26.41 -1.68
C HIS A 174 -7.33 27.48 -0.87
N SER A 175 -8.63 27.31 -0.64
CA SER A 175 -9.43 28.22 0.21
C SER A 175 -9.03 28.19 1.69
N ASN A 176 -8.29 27.15 2.12
CA ASN A 176 -7.76 27.01 3.48
C ASN A 176 -6.26 27.36 3.58
N MET A 177 -5.65 27.84 2.49
CA MET A 177 -4.27 28.32 2.49
C MET A 177 -4.15 29.78 2.90
N ILE A 178 -3.12 30.09 3.67
CA ILE A 178 -2.76 31.45 4.12
C ILE A 178 -1.29 31.67 3.83
N GLN A 179 -0.96 32.76 3.13
CA GLN A 179 0.42 33.19 2.95
C GLN A 179 0.94 33.80 4.26
N SER A 180 2.00 33.24 4.82
CA SER A 180 2.66 33.71 6.05
C SER A 180 4.13 34.00 5.76
N GLY A 181 4.45 35.26 5.48
CA GLY A 181 5.80 35.64 5.03
C GLY A 181 6.19 34.90 3.75
N SER A 182 7.33 34.20 3.76
CA SER A 182 7.79 33.37 2.65
C SER A 182 7.16 31.97 2.62
N ASN A 183 6.31 31.62 3.58
CA ASN A 183 5.74 30.28 3.73
C ASN A 183 4.24 30.27 3.41
N VAL A 184 3.69 29.10 3.11
CA VAL A 184 2.24 28.87 3.00
C VAL A 184 1.79 27.99 4.16
N LEU A 185 0.78 28.43 4.91
CA LEU A 185 0.12 27.62 5.92
C LEU A 185 -1.19 27.09 5.35
N LEU A 186 -1.35 25.77 5.31
CA LEU A 186 -2.62 25.12 5.04
C LEU A 186 -3.30 24.79 6.37
N ASN A 187 -4.45 25.40 6.63
CA ASN A 187 -5.28 25.05 7.78
C ASN A 187 -6.01 23.72 7.51
N LEU A 188 -5.68 22.68 8.26
CA LEU A 188 -6.25 21.35 8.10
C LEU A 188 -7.53 21.15 8.93
N GLY A 189 -7.87 22.13 9.78
CA GLY A 189 -8.95 22.02 10.76
C GLY A 189 -8.50 21.34 12.05
N SER A 190 -9.37 21.29 13.06
CA SER A 190 -9.08 20.70 14.39
C SER A 190 -7.86 21.28 15.13
N GLY A 191 -7.31 22.41 14.68
CA GLY A 191 -6.10 23.02 15.24
C GLY A 191 -4.80 22.57 14.56
N GLU A 192 -4.87 21.70 13.56
CA GLU A 192 -3.71 21.20 12.81
C GLU A 192 -3.42 22.09 11.58
N ILE A 193 -2.14 22.25 11.28
CA ILE A 193 -1.65 22.97 10.09
C ILE A 193 -0.59 22.17 9.36
N LEU A 194 -0.51 22.36 8.05
CA LEU A 194 0.64 21.97 7.24
C LEU A 194 1.34 23.23 6.74
N GLU A 195 2.60 23.43 7.10
CA GLU A 195 3.42 24.53 6.61
C GLU A 195 4.27 24.09 5.41
N PHE A 196 4.12 24.76 4.28
CA PHE A 196 5.05 24.68 3.16
C PHE A 196 6.05 25.81 3.25
N LYS A 197 7.31 25.46 3.48
CA LYS A 197 8.38 26.42 3.66
C LYS A 197 8.86 27.03 2.34
N ASP A 198 9.10 28.34 2.34
CA ASP A 198 9.71 29.11 1.26
C ASP A 198 9.02 28.98 -0.11
N THR A 199 7.69 28.88 -0.08
CA THR A 199 6.81 28.85 -1.26
C THR A 199 5.68 29.88 -1.18
N THR A 200 4.95 30.04 -2.28
CA THR A 200 3.79 30.92 -2.36
C THR A 200 2.58 30.16 -2.86
N ILE A 201 1.38 30.59 -2.46
CA ILE A 201 0.13 29.89 -2.78
C ILE A 201 -0.01 29.65 -4.29
N ASP A 202 0.37 30.62 -5.13
CA ASP A 202 0.29 30.56 -6.59
C ASP A 202 1.21 29.51 -7.23
N LYS A 203 2.21 29.01 -6.51
CA LYS A 203 3.10 27.95 -6.98
C LYS A 203 2.54 26.55 -6.76
N LEU A 204 1.61 26.39 -5.81
CA LEU A 204 1.01 25.10 -5.49
C LEU A 204 -0.05 24.76 -6.54
N GLN A 205 0.02 23.55 -7.10
CA GLN A 205 -0.85 23.10 -8.18
C GLN A 205 -1.76 21.95 -7.72
N PRO A 206 -2.95 21.78 -8.34
CA PRO A 206 -3.84 20.65 -8.05
C PRO A 206 -3.16 19.28 -8.14
N SER A 207 -2.24 19.10 -9.09
CA SER A 207 -1.50 17.84 -9.29
C SER A 207 -0.59 17.45 -8.13
N GLN A 208 -0.28 18.39 -7.24
CA GLN A 208 0.57 18.16 -6.06
C GLN A 208 -0.24 17.71 -4.83
N PHE A 209 -1.56 17.53 -4.97
CA PHE A 209 -2.42 17.10 -3.86
C PHE A 209 -3.10 15.79 -4.25
N GLU A 210 -2.67 14.73 -3.60
CA GLU A 210 -3.25 13.41 -3.70
C GLU A 210 -4.51 13.35 -2.85
N LEU A 211 -5.65 13.56 -3.52
CA LEU A 211 -6.96 13.60 -2.91
C LEU A 211 -7.73 12.28 -3.12
N PRO A 212 -8.59 11.89 -2.17
CA PRO A 212 -9.50 10.78 -2.39
C PRO A 212 -10.41 11.00 -3.61
N ILE A 213 -10.80 9.92 -4.28
CA ILE A 213 -11.82 9.96 -5.34
C ILE A 213 -13.11 10.57 -4.78
N ASP A 214 -13.64 11.57 -5.49
CA ASP A 214 -14.92 12.19 -5.15
C ASP A 214 -16.08 11.27 -5.57
N LYS A 215 -16.65 10.59 -4.57
CA LYS A 215 -17.81 9.70 -4.73
C LYS A 215 -19.15 10.43 -4.72
N SER A 216 -19.20 11.75 -4.54
CA SER A 216 -20.46 12.50 -4.36
C SER A 216 -21.42 12.42 -5.56
N GLY A 217 -20.87 12.21 -6.75
CA GLY A 217 -21.65 11.98 -7.98
C GLY A 217 -21.99 10.52 -8.26
N MET A 218 -21.45 9.56 -7.51
CA MET A 218 -21.67 8.13 -7.71
C MET A 218 -22.90 7.64 -6.92
N GLN A 219 -23.54 6.56 -7.37
CA GLN A 219 -24.66 5.94 -6.65
C GLN A 219 -24.28 4.56 -6.16
N LEU A 220 -24.53 4.28 -4.88
CA LEU A 220 -24.31 2.95 -4.29
C LEU A 220 -25.22 1.92 -4.97
N SER A 221 -24.63 0.90 -5.59
CA SER A 221 -25.33 -0.18 -6.29
C SER A 221 -25.21 -1.54 -5.59
N PHE A 222 -24.17 -1.72 -4.78
CA PHE A 222 -24.00 -2.85 -3.90
C PHE A 222 -23.42 -2.39 -2.56
N SER A 223 -23.87 -3.00 -1.48
CA SER A 223 -23.25 -2.86 -0.16
C SER A 223 -23.52 -4.07 0.71
N ASP A 224 -22.48 -4.54 1.38
CA ASP A 224 -22.58 -5.39 2.55
C ASP A 224 -21.66 -4.83 3.63
N ASP A 225 -22.24 -4.41 4.76
CA ASP A 225 -21.52 -3.93 5.95
C ASP A 225 -21.30 -5.08 6.98
N PHE A 226 -21.51 -6.33 6.55
CA PHE A 226 -21.29 -7.56 7.32
C PHE A 226 -21.84 -7.56 8.75
N ASN A 227 -23.00 -6.93 8.98
CA ASN A 227 -23.75 -7.09 10.22
C ASN A 227 -24.20 -8.55 10.43
N THR A 228 -24.37 -9.29 9.33
CA THR A 228 -24.56 -10.73 9.23
C THR A 228 -23.99 -11.22 7.90
N LEU A 229 -23.52 -12.48 7.82
CA LEU A 229 -23.13 -13.07 6.54
C LEU A 229 -24.35 -13.75 5.86
N ASN A 230 -24.80 -13.21 4.74
CA ASN A 230 -25.93 -13.73 3.97
C ASN A 230 -25.46 -14.71 2.87
N LEU A 231 -25.23 -15.97 3.25
CA LEU A 231 -24.80 -17.02 2.32
C LEU A 231 -25.94 -17.46 1.39
N HIS A 232 -25.61 -17.59 0.12
CA HIS A 232 -26.50 -18.07 -0.93
C HIS A 232 -26.86 -19.55 -0.70
N ASN A 233 -28.15 -19.84 -0.84
CA ASN A 233 -28.73 -21.15 -0.63
C ASN A 233 -29.98 -21.31 -1.54
N SER A 234 -30.80 -22.35 -1.32
CA SER A 234 -31.99 -22.60 -2.14
C SER A 234 -33.05 -21.49 -2.12
N GLN A 235 -32.96 -20.53 -1.19
CA GLN A 235 -33.85 -19.38 -1.03
C GLN A 235 -33.21 -18.07 -1.54
N GLY A 236 -31.99 -18.13 -2.08
CA GLY A 236 -31.18 -16.96 -2.45
C GLY A 236 -30.21 -16.54 -1.35
N GLY A 237 -29.49 -15.45 -1.58
CA GLY A 237 -28.48 -14.89 -0.68
C GLY A 237 -27.56 -13.93 -1.43
N THR A 238 -26.59 -13.35 -0.72
CA THR A 238 -25.66 -12.39 -1.32
C THR A 238 -24.38 -13.08 -1.78
N TRP A 239 -23.86 -14.02 -1.00
CA TRP A 239 -22.53 -14.58 -1.20
C TRP A 239 -22.57 -16.10 -1.39
N ASP A 240 -22.03 -16.59 -2.49
CA ASP A 240 -21.68 -18.01 -2.62
C ASP A 240 -20.32 -18.25 -1.96
N SER A 241 -20.19 -19.35 -1.22
CA SER A 241 -18.95 -19.75 -0.53
C SER A 241 -18.01 -20.65 -1.37
N ASN A 242 -18.23 -20.68 -2.68
CA ASN A 242 -17.50 -21.53 -3.62
C ASN A 242 -17.59 -20.93 -5.03
N PHE A 243 -16.67 -21.31 -5.92
CA PHE A 243 -16.84 -20.99 -7.34
C PHE A 243 -18.08 -21.69 -7.89
N TRP A 244 -18.77 -21.07 -8.84
CA TRP A 244 -19.93 -21.68 -9.50
C TRP A 244 -19.56 -22.94 -10.30
N TRP A 245 -18.29 -23.10 -10.64
CA TRP A 245 -17.71 -24.33 -11.23
C TRP A 245 -17.01 -25.24 -10.22
N GLY A 246 -17.03 -24.90 -8.94
CA GLY A 246 -16.41 -25.66 -7.86
C GLY A 246 -17.06 -27.01 -7.63
N ALA A 247 -16.33 -27.93 -7.01
CA ALA A 247 -16.93 -29.20 -6.59
C ALA A 247 -17.83 -28.96 -5.37
N PRO A 248 -18.82 -29.85 -5.09
CA PRO A 248 -19.71 -29.67 -3.94
C PRO A 248 -18.99 -29.60 -2.59
N ASN A 249 -17.79 -30.17 -2.48
CA ASN A 249 -17.00 -30.14 -1.25
C ASN A 249 -16.09 -28.90 -1.14
N GLY A 250 -16.13 -27.98 -2.11
CA GLY A 250 -15.27 -26.80 -2.18
C GLY A 250 -14.39 -26.76 -3.43
N SER A 251 -13.33 -25.96 -3.38
CA SER A 251 -12.46 -25.73 -4.54
C SER A 251 -11.09 -25.15 -4.17
N THR A 252 -10.23 -25.01 -5.17
CA THR A 252 -8.89 -24.39 -5.11
C THR A 252 -8.46 -24.09 -6.55
N LEU A 253 -7.58 -23.12 -6.78
CA LEU A 253 -7.01 -22.87 -8.11
C LEU A 253 -5.62 -23.53 -8.20
N SER A 254 -5.61 -24.82 -8.51
CA SER A 254 -4.36 -25.60 -8.58
C SER A 254 -3.35 -25.08 -9.61
N SER A 255 -3.81 -24.40 -10.67
CA SER A 255 -2.93 -23.76 -11.67
C SER A 255 -2.08 -22.64 -11.08
N ASN A 256 -2.53 -22.04 -9.98
CA ASN A 256 -1.83 -20.98 -9.27
C ASN A 256 -0.87 -21.54 -8.21
N ASN A 257 -0.79 -22.85 -8.04
CA ASN A 257 -0.06 -23.52 -6.95
C ASN A 257 -0.58 -23.15 -5.55
N GLU A 258 -1.88 -22.89 -5.44
CA GLU A 258 -2.58 -22.74 -4.16
C GLU A 258 -2.59 -24.06 -3.36
N LEU A 259 -2.55 -23.92 -2.03
CA LEU A 259 -2.36 -25.01 -1.07
C LEU A 259 -3.55 -25.20 -0.12
N GLN A 260 -4.48 -24.24 -0.10
CA GLN A 260 -5.75 -24.31 0.61
C GLN A 260 -6.83 -25.00 -0.20
N TRP A 261 -7.76 -25.62 0.51
CA TRP A 261 -9.09 -25.92 0.00
C TRP A 261 -10.07 -24.89 0.54
N TYR A 262 -10.72 -24.14 -0.34
CA TYR A 262 -11.83 -23.27 0.02
C TYR A 262 -13.02 -24.13 0.44
N ILE A 263 -13.47 -23.97 1.68
CA ILE A 263 -14.58 -24.72 2.23
C ILE A 263 -15.90 -24.10 1.75
N ASP A 264 -16.70 -24.89 1.05
CA ASP A 264 -18.10 -24.53 0.81
C ASP A 264 -18.89 -24.68 2.11
N ALA A 265 -19.40 -23.57 2.63
CA ALA A 265 -20.15 -23.52 3.89
C ALA A 265 -21.46 -24.33 3.83
N ASN A 266 -21.97 -24.60 2.63
CA ASN A 266 -23.18 -25.42 2.43
C ASN A 266 -22.87 -26.93 2.38
N TYR A 267 -21.60 -27.35 2.37
CA TYR A 267 -21.22 -28.76 2.33
C TYR A 267 -21.23 -29.39 3.73
N ALA A 268 -22.31 -30.12 4.04
CA ALA A 268 -22.54 -30.71 5.37
C ALA A 268 -21.35 -31.53 5.94
N PRO A 269 -20.61 -32.34 5.16
CA PRO A 269 -19.49 -33.13 5.70
C PRO A 269 -18.32 -32.30 6.27
N THR A 270 -18.13 -31.05 5.83
CA THR A 270 -17.09 -30.15 6.34
C THR A 270 -17.64 -29.07 7.28
N SER A 271 -18.89 -29.22 7.75
CA SER A 271 -19.59 -28.22 8.58
C SER A 271 -18.93 -27.93 9.93
N SER A 272 -17.95 -28.72 10.38
CA SER A 272 -17.15 -28.42 11.58
C SER A 272 -16.03 -27.40 11.32
N VAL A 273 -15.74 -27.06 10.07
CA VAL A 273 -14.79 -26.01 9.70
C VAL A 273 -15.57 -24.75 9.35
N HIS A 274 -15.25 -23.66 10.05
CA HIS A 274 -15.91 -22.37 9.88
C HIS A 274 -14.88 -21.35 9.38
N PRO A 275 -14.63 -21.29 8.06
CA PRO A 275 -13.71 -20.29 7.52
C PRO A 275 -14.24 -18.86 7.66
N PHE A 276 -15.55 -18.70 7.90
CA PHE A 276 -16.20 -17.40 8.02
C PHE A 276 -16.74 -17.20 9.44
N SER A 277 -16.52 -16.02 10.00
CA SER A 277 -17.19 -15.57 11.22
C SER A 277 -17.54 -14.08 11.11
N VAL A 278 -18.57 -13.64 11.82
CA VAL A 278 -18.97 -12.23 11.88
C VAL A 278 -18.99 -11.78 13.33
N ASN A 279 -18.29 -10.68 13.63
CA ASN A 279 -18.23 -10.10 14.96
C ASN A 279 -18.28 -8.56 14.85
N ASN A 280 -19.29 -7.93 15.47
CA ASN A 280 -19.46 -6.49 15.52
C ASN A 280 -19.37 -5.78 14.15
N GLY A 281 -20.02 -6.35 13.12
CA GLY A 281 -20.01 -5.79 11.76
C GLY A 281 -18.75 -6.11 10.96
N VAL A 282 -17.86 -6.95 11.47
CA VAL A 282 -16.64 -7.37 10.76
C VAL A 282 -16.76 -8.84 10.39
N LEU A 283 -16.67 -9.14 9.09
CA LEU A 283 -16.46 -10.49 8.57
C LEU A 283 -14.99 -10.87 8.71
N THR A 284 -14.69 -12.05 9.23
CA THR A 284 -13.36 -12.66 9.19
C THR A 284 -13.37 -13.88 8.29
N ILE A 285 -12.48 -13.90 7.29
CA ILE A 285 -12.10 -15.10 6.53
C ILE A 285 -10.83 -15.67 7.18
N THR A 286 -10.86 -16.94 7.58
CA THR A 286 -9.76 -17.61 8.28
C THR A 286 -9.15 -18.69 7.41
N ALA A 287 -7.83 -18.59 7.18
CA ALA A 287 -7.02 -19.67 6.64
C ALA A 287 -6.24 -20.36 7.76
N ALA A 288 -6.34 -21.69 7.82
CA ALA A 288 -5.73 -22.50 8.87
C ALA A 288 -5.32 -23.88 8.36
N GLN A 289 -4.51 -24.59 9.14
CA GLN A 289 -4.22 -25.99 8.87
C GLN A 289 -5.49 -26.84 8.92
N ALA A 290 -5.67 -27.71 7.93
CA ALA A 290 -6.82 -28.60 7.85
C ALA A 290 -6.80 -29.63 8.99
N PRO A 291 -7.91 -29.78 9.75
CA PRO A 291 -8.04 -30.85 10.74
C PRO A 291 -7.86 -32.23 10.12
N ALA A 292 -7.28 -33.17 10.87
CA ALA A 292 -6.92 -34.50 10.36
C ALA A 292 -8.12 -35.32 9.84
N ASP A 293 -9.29 -35.13 10.44
CA ASP A 293 -10.56 -35.73 10.04
C ASP A 293 -11.20 -35.04 8.82
N ILE A 294 -10.82 -33.79 8.55
CA ILE A 294 -11.30 -33.02 7.40
C ILE A 294 -10.50 -33.32 6.14
N LYS A 295 -9.17 -33.53 6.23
CA LYS A 295 -8.30 -33.77 5.08
C LYS A 295 -8.86 -34.78 4.06
N PRO A 296 -9.37 -35.97 4.45
CA PRO A 296 -9.92 -36.92 3.48
C PRO A 296 -11.17 -36.41 2.73
N LEU A 297 -11.86 -35.41 3.25
CA LEU A 297 -13.07 -34.81 2.67
C LEU A 297 -12.75 -33.67 1.69
N ILE A 298 -11.53 -33.13 1.75
CA ILE A 298 -11.05 -31.99 0.96
C ILE A 298 -9.87 -32.38 0.06
N ASN A 299 -9.91 -33.59 -0.51
CA ASN A 299 -8.87 -34.10 -1.41
C ASN A 299 -7.46 -34.14 -0.80
N ASN A 300 -7.36 -34.28 0.53
CA ASN A 300 -6.12 -34.27 1.32
C ASN A 300 -5.30 -32.97 1.22
N TYR A 301 -5.95 -31.84 0.97
CA TYR A 301 -5.31 -30.53 1.08
C TYR A 301 -4.89 -30.25 2.53
N GLU A 302 -3.76 -29.56 2.68
CA GLU A 302 -3.13 -29.32 3.99
C GLU A 302 -3.74 -28.14 4.75
N TYR A 303 -4.42 -27.22 4.03
CA TYR A 303 -5.01 -26.02 4.60
C TYR A 303 -6.48 -25.89 4.18
N THR A 304 -7.25 -25.23 5.02
CA THR A 304 -8.62 -24.78 4.73
C THR A 304 -8.67 -23.26 4.72
N SER A 305 -9.48 -22.68 3.85
CA SER A 305 -9.77 -21.24 3.83
C SER A 305 -11.18 -20.96 3.31
N GLY A 306 -11.50 -19.70 3.04
CA GLY A 306 -12.76 -19.26 2.47
C GLY A 306 -12.61 -18.37 1.24
N ILE A 307 -13.58 -18.46 0.35
CA ILE A 307 -13.86 -17.55 -0.75
C ILE A 307 -15.33 -17.14 -0.66
N LEU A 308 -15.64 -15.88 -0.92
CA LEU A 308 -17.00 -15.40 -1.12
C LEU A 308 -17.10 -14.75 -2.50
N THR A 309 -18.14 -15.08 -3.25
CA THR A 309 -18.42 -14.50 -4.56
C THR A 309 -19.86 -14.01 -4.68
N THR A 310 -20.07 -12.96 -5.45
CA THR A 310 -21.39 -12.40 -5.77
C THR A 310 -21.98 -12.92 -7.08
N HIS A 311 -21.40 -13.97 -7.67
CA HIS A 311 -21.80 -14.48 -8.99
C HIS A 311 -23.32 -14.62 -9.21
N ASP A 312 -24.05 -15.22 -8.26
CA ASP A 312 -25.49 -15.44 -8.40
C ASP A 312 -26.35 -14.25 -7.95
N SER A 313 -25.75 -13.19 -7.40
CA SER A 313 -26.47 -12.09 -6.73
C SER A 313 -26.22 -10.70 -7.30
N PHE A 314 -25.00 -10.41 -7.77
CA PHE A 314 -24.61 -9.09 -8.23
C PHE A 314 -23.46 -9.16 -9.25
N SER A 315 -23.66 -8.48 -10.38
CA SER A 315 -22.63 -8.16 -11.35
C SER A 315 -22.84 -6.73 -11.84
N GLN A 316 -21.77 -6.06 -12.27
CA GLN A 316 -21.85 -4.72 -12.83
C GLN A 316 -20.76 -4.51 -13.88
N THR A 317 -21.08 -3.76 -14.93
CA THR A 317 -20.07 -3.23 -15.87
C THR A 317 -19.71 -1.82 -15.46
N TYR A 318 -18.41 -1.53 -15.33
CA TYR A 318 -17.90 -0.24 -14.88
C TYR A 318 -18.36 0.12 -13.47
N GLY A 319 -17.83 1.20 -12.90
CA GLY A 319 -18.15 1.62 -11.54
C GLY A 319 -16.93 1.86 -10.67
N TYR A 320 -17.18 2.15 -9.41
CA TYR A 320 -16.17 2.10 -8.36
C TYR A 320 -16.47 0.92 -7.46
N PHE A 321 -15.49 0.03 -7.27
CA PHE A 321 -15.60 -1.15 -6.42
C PHE A 321 -14.61 -0.98 -5.28
N GLU A 322 -15.04 -1.15 -4.03
CA GLU A 322 -14.17 -1.01 -2.87
C GLU A 322 -14.44 -2.09 -1.82
N ILE A 323 -13.37 -2.46 -1.13
CA ILE A 323 -13.39 -3.27 0.09
C ILE A 323 -12.65 -2.50 1.18
N ARG A 324 -13.20 -2.48 2.39
CA ARG A 324 -12.46 -2.04 3.58
C ARG A 324 -12.04 -3.25 4.39
N ALA A 325 -10.75 -3.54 4.42
CA ALA A 325 -10.22 -4.75 5.01
C ALA A 325 -8.89 -4.53 5.75
N ASP A 326 -8.64 -5.39 6.73
CA ASP A 326 -7.36 -5.62 7.40
C ASP A 326 -6.82 -6.96 6.90
N LEU A 327 -5.71 -6.90 6.17
CA LEU A 327 -5.15 -8.03 5.42
C LEU A 327 -4.09 -8.75 6.27
N PRO A 328 -4.02 -10.10 6.25
CA PRO A 328 -3.09 -10.84 7.10
C PRO A 328 -1.63 -10.68 6.67
N GLU A 329 -0.74 -10.58 7.66
CA GLU A 329 0.72 -10.50 7.47
C GLU A 329 1.43 -11.86 7.64
N ASN A 330 0.67 -12.95 7.74
CA ASN A 330 1.22 -14.29 7.90
C ASN A 330 1.93 -14.75 6.62
N ALA A 331 3.20 -15.17 6.73
CA ALA A 331 3.93 -15.69 5.58
C ALA A 331 3.19 -16.87 4.93
N GLY A 332 3.04 -16.81 3.60
CA GLY A 332 2.30 -17.79 2.80
C GLY A 332 0.78 -17.54 2.69
N ALA A 333 0.24 -16.51 3.35
CA ALA A 333 -1.12 -16.02 3.09
C ALA A 333 -1.15 -15.10 1.86
N TRP A 334 -2.20 -15.22 1.05
CA TRP A 334 -2.40 -14.45 -0.18
C TRP A 334 -3.87 -13.97 -0.27
N PRO A 335 -4.23 -12.89 0.43
CA PRO A 335 -5.57 -12.30 0.34
C PRO A 335 -5.79 -11.58 -1.00
N ALA A 336 -7.04 -11.61 -1.49
CA ALA A 336 -7.43 -10.91 -2.71
C ALA A 336 -8.87 -10.36 -2.66
N PHE A 337 -9.08 -9.24 -3.36
CA PHE A 337 -10.40 -8.74 -3.77
C PHE A 337 -10.35 -8.42 -5.27
N TRP A 338 -11.21 -9.07 -6.05
CA TRP A 338 -11.07 -9.16 -7.49
C TRP A 338 -12.41 -9.41 -8.19
N LEU A 339 -12.44 -9.30 -9.52
CA LEU A 339 -13.65 -9.37 -10.33
C LEU A 339 -13.46 -10.30 -11.54
N LEU A 340 -14.53 -11.04 -11.87
CA LEU A 340 -14.59 -11.94 -13.02
C LEU A 340 -15.86 -11.73 -13.87
N PRO A 341 -15.81 -11.98 -15.19
CA PRO A 341 -16.98 -11.90 -16.06
C PRO A 341 -18.11 -12.85 -15.65
N GLU A 342 -19.32 -12.31 -15.57
CA GLU A 342 -20.55 -13.08 -15.28
C GLU A 342 -20.77 -14.21 -16.30
N ASP A 343 -20.33 -14.02 -17.55
CA ASP A 343 -20.47 -15.04 -18.60
C ASP A 343 -19.46 -16.20 -18.51
N GLY A 344 -18.59 -16.19 -17.50
CA GLY A 344 -17.56 -17.21 -17.27
C GLY A 344 -16.39 -17.15 -18.25
N SER A 345 -16.29 -16.11 -19.09
CA SER A 345 -15.11 -15.92 -19.93
C SER A 345 -13.88 -15.53 -19.10
N TRP A 346 -12.71 -16.01 -19.52
CA TRP A 346 -11.44 -15.63 -18.92
C TRP A 346 -10.31 -15.69 -19.95
N PRO A 347 -9.44 -14.66 -20.02
CA PRO A 347 -9.67 -13.29 -19.55
C PRO A 347 -10.91 -12.62 -20.21
N PRO A 348 -11.41 -11.47 -19.71
CA PRO A 348 -10.76 -10.56 -18.76
C PRO A 348 -10.92 -10.91 -17.27
N GLU A 349 -10.08 -10.30 -16.43
CA GLU A 349 -10.11 -10.36 -14.95
C GLU A 349 -9.51 -9.05 -14.37
N LEU A 350 -10.07 -8.57 -13.26
CA LEU A 350 -9.65 -7.32 -12.60
C LEU A 350 -9.35 -7.57 -11.12
N ASP A 351 -8.08 -7.44 -10.74
CA ASP A 351 -7.63 -7.54 -9.36
C ASP A 351 -7.60 -6.14 -8.74
N VAL A 352 -8.52 -5.88 -7.81
CA VAL A 352 -8.59 -4.60 -7.10
C VAL A 352 -7.41 -4.50 -6.14
N VAL A 353 -7.14 -5.59 -5.41
CA VAL A 353 -5.94 -5.74 -4.59
C VAL A 353 -5.63 -7.21 -4.40
N GLU A 354 -4.36 -7.54 -4.50
CA GLU A 354 -3.75 -8.74 -3.92
C GLU A 354 -2.55 -8.30 -3.05
N THR A 355 -2.27 -9.04 -1.98
CA THR A 355 -1.02 -8.88 -1.21
C THR A 355 -0.46 -10.25 -0.85
N ILE A 356 0.80 -10.32 -0.43
CA ILE A 356 1.37 -11.52 0.17
C ILE A 356 1.75 -11.21 1.61
N GLY A 357 1.43 -12.10 2.55
CA GLY A 357 1.52 -11.78 3.97
C GLY A 357 2.93 -11.39 4.43
N GLN A 358 3.99 -11.95 3.83
CA GLN A 358 5.38 -11.58 4.11
C GLN A 358 5.84 -10.25 3.48
N ALA A 359 5.01 -9.59 2.68
CA ALA A 359 5.27 -8.27 2.11
C ALA A 359 3.99 -7.41 2.15
N PRO A 360 3.45 -7.14 3.35
CA PRO A 360 2.11 -6.55 3.50
C PRO A 360 2.04 -5.11 3.00
N ASN A 361 3.19 -4.44 2.90
CA ASN A 361 3.31 -3.10 2.35
C ASN A 361 3.31 -3.08 0.81
N SER A 362 3.19 -4.21 0.11
CA SER A 362 3.22 -4.29 -1.35
C SER A 362 1.84 -4.67 -1.89
N LEU A 363 1.12 -3.68 -2.44
CA LEU A 363 -0.14 -3.88 -3.12
C LEU A 363 0.11 -4.32 -4.55
N ILE A 364 -0.53 -5.40 -4.98
CA ILE A 364 -0.46 -5.92 -6.34
C ILE A 364 -1.84 -5.72 -6.95
N MET A 365 -1.88 -5.02 -8.07
CA MET A 365 -3.11 -4.70 -8.78
C MET A 365 -2.93 -5.07 -10.24
N THR A 366 -3.85 -5.85 -10.80
CA THR A 366 -3.66 -6.40 -12.13
C THR A 366 -4.94 -6.34 -12.96
N ALA A 367 -4.76 -6.08 -14.26
CA ALA A 367 -5.77 -6.25 -15.28
C ALA A 367 -5.31 -7.35 -16.23
N HIS A 368 -6.04 -8.46 -16.27
CA HIS A 368 -5.83 -9.59 -17.16
C HIS A 368 -6.72 -9.42 -18.40
N SER A 369 -6.15 -9.51 -19.59
CA SER A 369 -6.88 -9.26 -20.85
C SER A 369 -6.53 -10.29 -21.92
N ASN A 370 -7.44 -10.46 -22.87
CA ASN A 370 -7.26 -11.21 -24.10
C ASN A 370 -7.55 -10.33 -25.33
N GLU A 371 -7.50 -8.99 -25.20
CA GLU A 371 -7.82 -8.04 -26.28
C GLU A 371 -6.95 -8.20 -27.52
N THR A 372 -5.74 -8.74 -27.36
CA THR A 372 -4.79 -9.00 -28.44
C THR A 372 -4.98 -10.38 -29.10
N GLY A 373 -5.97 -11.16 -28.64
CA GLY A 373 -6.18 -12.57 -29.03
C GLY A 373 -5.31 -13.57 -28.27
N THR A 374 -4.46 -13.09 -27.36
CA THR A 374 -3.67 -13.90 -26.42
C THR A 374 -3.70 -13.25 -25.04
N HIS A 375 -3.55 -14.05 -23.98
CA HIS A 375 -3.52 -13.56 -22.59
C HIS A 375 -2.35 -12.58 -22.38
N THR A 376 -2.70 -11.36 -21.98
CA THR A 376 -1.79 -10.31 -21.53
C THR A 376 -2.22 -9.84 -20.15
N LYS A 377 -1.32 -9.19 -19.43
CA LYS A 377 -1.65 -8.51 -18.18
C LYS A 377 -0.91 -7.20 -18.02
N VAL A 378 -1.56 -6.25 -17.35
CA VAL A 378 -0.94 -5.03 -16.83
C VAL A 378 -0.96 -5.14 -15.31
N THR A 379 0.22 -5.24 -14.70
CA THR A 379 0.38 -5.31 -13.24
C THR A 379 1.03 -4.02 -12.75
N SER A 380 0.43 -3.41 -11.73
CA SER A 380 1.00 -2.33 -10.94
C SER A 380 1.30 -2.85 -9.54
N ILE A 381 2.53 -2.64 -9.08
CA ILE A 381 2.96 -2.96 -7.71
C ILE A 381 3.29 -1.66 -7.01
N VAL A 382 2.58 -1.36 -5.93
CA VAL A 382 2.73 -0.10 -5.18
C VAL A 382 3.10 -0.40 -3.73
N SER A 383 4.07 0.33 -3.19
CA SER A 383 4.40 0.24 -1.77
C SER A 383 3.60 1.26 -0.95
N VAL A 384 3.03 0.84 0.18
CA VAL A 384 2.28 1.69 1.12
C VAL A 384 2.98 1.82 2.47
N SER A 385 2.72 2.93 3.16
CA SER A 385 3.43 3.31 4.40
C SER A 385 3.00 2.52 5.64
N ASN A 386 1.69 2.36 5.79
CA ASN A 386 1.09 1.60 6.87
C ASN A 386 0.14 0.59 6.24
N PRO A 387 0.48 -0.71 6.21
CA PRO A 387 -0.43 -1.75 5.75
C PRO A 387 -1.29 -2.34 6.89
N ALA A 388 -1.01 -1.97 8.15
CA ALA A 388 -1.60 -2.61 9.31
C ALA A 388 -2.98 -2.02 9.64
N GLY A 389 -3.93 -2.90 9.94
CA GLY A 389 -5.29 -2.52 10.27
C GLY A 389 -6.14 -2.28 9.02
N PHE A 390 -7.31 -1.69 9.22
CA PHE A 390 -8.28 -1.55 8.13
C PHE A 390 -7.93 -0.41 7.18
N HIS A 391 -7.76 -0.76 5.92
CA HIS A 391 -7.61 0.16 4.79
C HIS A 391 -8.71 -0.04 3.75
N THR A 392 -8.97 0.98 2.94
CA THR A 392 -9.91 0.90 1.83
C THR A 392 -9.14 0.67 0.53
N TYR A 393 -9.37 -0.47 -0.10
CA TYR A 393 -8.82 -0.81 -1.41
C TYR A 393 -9.93 -0.67 -2.43
N GLY A 394 -9.68 0.05 -3.52
CA GLY A 394 -10.72 0.28 -4.51
C GLY A 394 -10.22 0.43 -5.93
N LEU A 395 -11.12 0.17 -6.87
CA LEU A 395 -10.89 0.26 -8.30
C LEU A 395 -12.01 1.06 -8.95
N LEU A 396 -11.66 2.20 -9.55
CA LEU A 396 -12.53 2.88 -10.49
C LEU A 396 -12.30 2.29 -11.88
N TRP A 397 -13.30 1.60 -12.38
CA TRP A 397 -13.32 1.03 -13.70
C TRP A 397 -14.28 1.82 -14.59
N THR A 398 -13.73 2.45 -15.62
CA THR A 398 -14.49 3.18 -16.64
C THR A 398 -14.23 2.55 -18.02
N PRO A 399 -14.97 2.95 -19.08
CA PRO A 399 -14.67 2.48 -20.42
C PRO A 399 -13.24 2.82 -20.89
N ASP A 400 -12.65 3.90 -20.38
CA ASP A 400 -11.37 4.42 -20.88
C ASP A 400 -10.18 4.07 -19.97
N LYS A 401 -10.42 3.96 -18.66
CA LYS A 401 -9.36 3.77 -17.66
C LYS A 401 -9.76 2.94 -16.45
N LEU A 402 -8.75 2.30 -15.89
CA LEU A 402 -8.72 1.65 -14.58
C LEU A 402 -7.88 2.52 -13.65
N VAL A 403 -8.42 2.89 -12.48
CA VAL A 403 -7.72 3.62 -11.44
C VAL A 403 -7.82 2.87 -10.14
N TRP A 404 -6.70 2.37 -9.65
CA TRP A 404 -6.62 1.73 -8.34
C TRP A 404 -6.35 2.76 -7.26
N THR A 405 -6.97 2.53 -6.10
CA THR A 405 -6.94 3.43 -4.96
C THR A 405 -6.61 2.70 -3.68
N TYR A 406 -5.88 3.38 -2.80
CA TYR A 406 -5.60 3.01 -1.43
C TYR A 406 -6.05 4.15 -0.51
N ASP A 407 -6.94 3.84 0.43
CA ASP A 407 -7.65 4.82 1.26
C ASP A 407 -8.32 5.94 0.44
N GLY A 408 -8.88 5.54 -0.70
CA GLY A 408 -9.56 6.40 -1.66
C GLY A 408 -8.63 7.21 -2.56
N VAL A 409 -7.33 7.24 -2.29
CA VAL A 409 -6.34 7.99 -3.07
C VAL A 409 -5.79 7.12 -4.21
N GLN A 410 -5.70 7.68 -5.42
CA GLN A 410 -5.13 7.00 -6.57
C GLN A 410 -3.67 6.55 -6.31
N VAL A 411 -3.38 5.28 -6.59
CA VAL A 411 -2.04 4.68 -6.47
C VAL A 411 -1.53 4.08 -7.77
N ALA A 412 -2.42 3.73 -8.71
CA ALA A 412 -2.05 3.35 -10.06
C ALA A 412 -3.17 3.64 -11.06
N GLU A 413 -2.81 3.78 -12.33
CA GLU A 413 -3.74 3.96 -13.44
C GLU A 413 -3.24 3.24 -14.69
N THR A 414 -4.17 2.68 -15.47
CA THR A 414 -3.91 2.21 -16.84
C THR A 414 -5.15 2.41 -17.70
N ALA A 415 -5.00 2.32 -19.02
CA ALA A 415 -6.14 2.29 -19.94
C ALA A 415 -6.95 1.00 -19.73
N THR A 416 -8.27 1.09 -19.80
CA THR A 416 -9.14 -0.09 -19.75
C THR A 416 -8.94 -0.92 -21.02
N PRO A 417 -8.53 -2.20 -20.92
CA PRO A 417 -8.48 -3.09 -22.06
C PRO A 417 -9.82 -3.19 -22.77
N SER A 418 -9.80 -3.27 -24.10
CA SER A 418 -11.00 -3.18 -24.92
C SER A 418 -11.98 -4.35 -24.75
N ASP A 419 -11.53 -5.48 -24.18
CA ASP A 419 -12.36 -6.63 -23.83
C ASP A 419 -12.98 -6.55 -22.42
N MET A 420 -12.58 -5.58 -21.59
CA MET A 420 -13.16 -5.29 -20.27
C MET A 420 -14.41 -4.41 -20.36
N ASN A 421 -15.46 -4.95 -20.98
CA ASN A 421 -16.70 -4.22 -21.29
C ASN A 421 -17.98 -5.02 -20.99
N LYS A 422 -17.87 -6.07 -20.16
CA LYS A 422 -18.98 -6.96 -19.77
C LYS A 422 -19.23 -6.88 -18.27
N PRO A 423 -20.43 -7.24 -17.78
CA PRO A 423 -20.67 -7.31 -16.34
C PRO A 423 -19.70 -8.26 -15.66
N MET A 424 -19.14 -7.84 -14.52
CA MET A 424 -18.30 -8.66 -13.67
C MET A 424 -18.88 -8.74 -12.27
N TYR A 425 -18.77 -9.91 -11.65
CA TYR A 425 -19.10 -10.14 -10.24
C TYR A 425 -17.84 -10.01 -9.40
N MET A 426 -18.00 -9.73 -8.11
CA MET A 426 -16.91 -9.58 -7.15
C MET A 426 -16.61 -10.90 -6.43
N LEU A 427 -15.33 -11.10 -6.12
CA LEU A 427 -14.80 -12.18 -5.30
C LEU A 427 -13.91 -11.59 -4.19
N VAL A 428 -13.98 -12.19 -3.01
CA VAL A 428 -13.04 -11.95 -1.91
C VAL A 428 -12.59 -13.28 -1.33
N ASP A 429 -11.29 -13.48 -1.19
CA ASP A 429 -10.74 -14.73 -0.70
C ASP A 429 -9.43 -14.55 0.06
N LEU A 430 -9.06 -15.62 0.78
CA LEU A 430 -7.78 -15.74 1.44
C LEU A 430 -7.07 -17.02 0.97
N ALA A 431 -6.28 -16.93 -0.09
CA ALA A 431 -5.48 -18.05 -0.55
C ALA A 431 -4.30 -18.35 0.39
N VAL A 432 -3.75 -19.56 0.28
CA VAL A 432 -2.51 -20.01 0.95
C VAL A 432 -1.59 -20.60 -0.10
N GLY A 433 -0.33 -20.22 -0.14
CA GLY A 433 0.58 -20.69 -1.18
C GLY A 433 0.59 -19.79 -2.41
N GLY A 434 0.73 -20.41 -3.59
CA GLY A 434 0.84 -19.69 -4.85
C GLY A 434 1.93 -18.62 -4.83
N LEU A 435 1.56 -17.38 -5.12
CA LEU A 435 2.50 -16.25 -5.12
C LEU A 435 3.14 -16.00 -3.74
N ALA A 436 2.41 -16.29 -2.65
CA ALA A 436 2.92 -16.14 -1.30
C ALA A 436 3.86 -17.29 -0.87
N GLY A 437 3.88 -18.40 -1.62
CA GLY A 437 4.67 -19.58 -1.28
C GLY A 437 4.19 -20.32 -0.03
N THR A 438 4.84 -21.43 0.31
CA THR A 438 4.41 -22.28 1.43
C THR A 438 4.60 -21.58 2.79
N PRO A 439 3.58 -21.55 3.67
CA PRO A 439 3.73 -21.05 5.04
C PRO A 439 4.85 -21.80 5.79
N PRO A 440 5.87 -21.11 6.31
CA PRO A 440 7.04 -21.76 6.92
C PRO A 440 6.73 -22.45 8.24
N ASP A 441 5.70 -22.00 8.96
CA ASP A 441 5.24 -22.53 10.25
C ASP A 441 3.94 -23.34 10.13
N HIS A 442 3.51 -23.64 8.90
CA HIS A 442 2.24 -24.30 8.60
C HIS A 442 1.01 -23.57 9.15
N LEU A 443 1.04 -22.23 9.22
CA LEU A 443 -0.02 -21.42 9.84
C LEU A 443 -0.31 -21.86 11.28
N ALA A 444 0.76 -22.01 12.08
CA ALA A 444 0.65 -22.33 13.50
C ALA A 444 -0.27 -21.34 14.23
N THR A 445 -0.24 -20.09 13.79
CA THR A 445 -1.33 -19.12 14.01
C THR A 445 -2.12 -18.99 12.71
N PRO A 446 -3.46 -19.17 12.72
CA PRO A 446 -4.29 -18.92 11.55
C PRO A 446 -4.07 -17.54 10.97
N ALA A 447 -4.13 -17.43 9.64
CA ALA A 447 -4.17 -16.15 8.97
C ALA A 447 -5.63 -15.68 8.91
N GLU A 448 -5.88 -14.43 9.25
CA GLU A 448 -7.22 -13.84 9.28
C GLU A 448 -7.27 -12.61 8.39
N MET A 449 -8.14 -12.62 7.38
CA MET A 449 -8.52 -11.43 6.63
C MET A 449 -9.83 -10.90 7.21
N LYS A 450 -9.81 -9.65 7.69
CA LYS A 450 -10.98 -9.02 8.32
C LYS A 450 -11.54 -7.96 7.39
N ILE A 451 -12.85 -7.93 7.24
CA ILE A 451 -13.55 -7.12 6.26
C ILE A 451 -14.67 -6.37 6.97
N ASP A 452 -14.62 -5.05 6.90
CA ASP A 452 -15.63 -4.14 7.46
C ASP A 452 -16.80 -3.98 6.47
N TYR A 453 -16.50 -3.73 5.20
CA TYR A 453 -17.53 -3.68 4.16
C TYR A 453 -16.99 -4.02 2.77
N VAL A 454 -17.90 -4.41 1.88
CA VAL A 454 -17.72 -4.41 0.41
C VAL A 454 -18.79 -3.54 -0.22
N ARG A 455 -18.41 -2.66 -1.15
CA ARG A 455 -19.32 -1.74 -1.84
C ARG A 455 -19.01 -1.62 -3.32
N ALA A 456 -20.04 -1.39 -4.11
CA ALA A 456 -19.92 -0.97 -5.50
C ALA A 456 -20.81 0.25 -5.77
N TYR A 457 -20.37 1.09 -6.69
CA TYR A 457 -21.07 2.31 -7.09
C TYR A 457 -21.16 2.43 -8.61
N THR A 458 -22.28 2.93 -9.12
CA THR A 458 -22.44 3.31 -10.53
C THR A 458 -21.97 4.74 -10.78
N LEU A 459 -21.61 5.01 -12.05
CA LEU A 459 -21.11 6.31 -12.50
C LEU A 459 -22.18 7.16 -13.20
N ASP A 460 -23.43 6.69 -13.31
CA ASP A 460 -24.48 7.27 -14.17
C ASP A 460 -24.84 8.73 -13.82
N SER A 461 -24.52 9.18 -12.61
CA SER A 461 -24.72 10.56 -12.14
C SER A 461 -23.43 11.33 -11.87
N ALA A 462 -22.26 10.76 -12.15
CA ALA A 462 -20.97 11.38 -11.86
C ALA A 462 -20.62 12.44 -12.93
N PRO A 463 -20.34 13.70 -12.56
CA PRO A 463 -19.80 14.66 -13.50
C PRO A 463 -18.44 14.18 -14.03
N ALA A 464 -18.14 14.41 -15.32
CA ALA A 464 -16.86 14.03 -15.92
C ALA A 464 -15.62 14.59 -15.19
N ASN A 465 -15.79 15.68 -14.42
CA ASN A 465 -14.75 16.32 -13.61
C ASN A 465 -14.67 15.80 -12.15
N ALA A 466 -15.60 14.98 -11.67
CA ALA A 466 -15.58 14.40 -10.32
C ALA A 466 -14.47 13.34 -10.13
N LEU A 467 -13.72 13.07 -11.19
CA LEU A 467 -12.70 12.02 -11.22
C LEU A 467 -11.28 12.56 -11.10
N ASN A 468 -11.08 13.88 -10.91
CA ASN A 468 -9.77 14.56 -10.90
C ASN A 468 -8.77 13.95 -11.91
N ILE A 469 -9.26 13.64 -13.12
CA ILE A 469 -8.45 13.09 -14.19
C ILE A 469 -7.67 14.27 -14.74
N THR A 470 -6.44 14.47 -14.26
CA THR A 470 -5.49 15.28 -15.01
C THR A 470 -5.36 14.65 -16.38
N SER A 471 -5.94 15.29 -17.39
CA SER A 471 -5.63 14.98 -18.77
C SER A 471 -4.14 15.23 -18.96
N SER A 472 -3.31 14.19 -18.88
CA SER A 472 -1.95 14.31 -19.39
C SER A 472 -2.08 14.49 -20.89
N SER A 473 -1.64 15.66 -21.35
CA SER A 473 -1.54 15.99 -22.77
C SER A 473 -0.80 14.87 -23.50
N ILE A 474 -1.37 14.43 -24.62
CA ILE A 474 -0.84 13.50 -25.60
C ILE A 474 0.68 13.68 -25.76
N GLY A 475 1.45 12.87 -25.04
CA GLY A 475 2.86 12.65 -25.27
C GLY A 475 2.99 11.46 -26.20
N THR A 476 3.31 11.73 -27.47
CA THR A 476 3.63 10.67 -28.43
C THR A 476 4.84 9.88 -27.92
N HIS A 477 4.60 8.76 -27.26
CA HIS A 477 5.63 7.77 -27.02
C HIS A 477 5.89 7.03 -28.33
N SER A 478 6.96 7.43 -29.00
CA SER A 478 7.55 6.68 -30.10
C SER A 478 7.84 5.25 -29.64
N VAL A 479 7.17 4.29 -30.26
CA VAL A 479 7.52 2.88 -30.18
C VAL A 479 8.98 2.75 -30.63
N ALA A 480 9.88 2.50 -29.69
CA ALA A 480 11.24 2.12 -30.00
C ALA A 480 11.22 0.68 -30.54
N THR A 481 11.04 0.55 -31.84
CA THR A 481 11.39 -0.68 -32.55
C THR A 481 12.89 -0.91 -32.37
N HIS A 482 13.28 -2.00 -31.73
CA HIS A 482 14.66 -2.48 -31.72
C HIS A 482 15.06 -2.88 -33.14
N GLY A 483 15.46 -1.88 -33.93
CA GLY A 483 16.21 -2.02 -35.17
C GLY A 483 17.66 -2.26 -34.83
N ASN A 484 18.11 -3.47 -35.12
CA ASN A 484 19.49 -3.91 -35.05
C ASN A 484 20.39 -2.94 -35.86
N SER A 485 21.36 -2.29 -35.21
CA SER A 485 22.38 -1.48 -35.89
C SER A 485 23.76 -1.90 -35.43
N THR A 486 24.40 -2.75 -36.23
CA THR A 486 25.85 -2.76 -36.41
C THR A 486 26.13 -2.17 -37.78
N LEU A 487 26.58 -0.91 -37.79
CA LEU A 487 27.14 -0.23 -38.95
C LEU A 487 28.65 -0.51 -39.02
N HIS A 488 29.05 -1.34 -39.97
CA HIS A 488 30.30 -1.24 -40.73
C HIS A 488 29.91 -1.78 -42.13
N GLY A 489 29.86 -1.00 -43.21
CA GLY A 489 30.87 -0.10 -43.71
C GLY A 489 31.40 -0.73 -45.01
N GLY A 490 31.11 -0.11 -46.15
CA GLY A 490 31.85 -0.36 -47.40
C GLY A 490 31.22 -1.35 -48.37
N SER A 491 30.90 -0.82 -49.54
CA SER A 491 30.66 -1.49 -50.83
C SER A 491 31.62 -2.64 -51.16
N GLU A 492 31.15 -3.67 -51.86
CA GLU A 492 31.57 -4.02 -53.23
C GLU A 492 30.94 -5.34 -53.75
N PHE A 493 30.43 -5.28 -54.98
CA PHE A 493 30.30 -6.31 -56.02
C PHE A 493 29.87 -7.76 -55.69
N GLY A 494 28.68 -8.12 -56.19
CA GLY A 494 28.55 -8.92 -57.41
C GLY A 494 28.61 -10.46 -57.33
N GLY A 495 27.48 -11.09 -57.68
CA GLY A 495 27.46 -12.14 -58.73
C GLY A 495 27.33 -13.60 -58.31
N HIS A 496 26.22 -14.22 -58.79
CA HIS A 496 26.04 -15.62 -59.21
C HIS A 496 26.22 -16.72 -58.13
N ALA A 497 25.36 -17.72 -57.98
CA ALA A 497 24.31 -18.29 -58.81
C ALA A 497 23.21 -18.92 -57.92
#